data_AF-A0A4Q5QCX0-F1
#
_entry.id   AF-A0A4Q5QCX0-F1
#
_cell.length_a   1.000
_cell.length_b   1.000
_cell.length_c   1.000
_cell.angle_alpha   90.00
_cell.angle_beta   90.00
_cell.angle_gamma   90.00
#
_symmetry.space_group_name_H-M   'P 1'
#
loop_
_entity.id
_entity.type
_entity.pdbx_description
1 polymer ?
#
loop_
_entity_poly.entity_id
_entity_poly.type
_entity_poly.pdbx_seq_one_letter_code
_entity_poly.pdbx_strand_id
1 'polypeptide(L)' 'AADDALAWEAGGLRSVTASAGLSLGDRFCLALAKRLGVAAYTADKAWRDIAGDVGTKVVIIR' A
#
# COMPACT_ATOMS: atom_id res chain seq x y z
N ALA A 1 10.17 -13.87 4.82
CA ALA A 1 10.48 -12.57 5.45
C ALA A 1 10.47 -11.50 4.36
N ALA A 2 10.14 -10.25 4.69
CA ALA A 2 10.33 -9.15 3.73
C ALA A 2 11.83 -8.94 3.49
N ASP A 3 12.22 -8.66 2.25
CA ASP A 3 13.58 -8.23 1.94
C ASP A 3 13.77 -6.74 2.28
N ASP A 4 15.03 -6.30 2.38
CA ASP A 4 15.38 -4.94 2.77
C ASP A 4 14.76 -3.89 1.85
N ALA A 5 14.71 -4.16 0.54
CA ALA A 5 14.12 -3.26 -0.44
C ALA A 5 12.63 -3.05 -0.18
N LEU A 6 11.88 -4.13 0.03
CA LEU A 6 10.45 -4.06 0.35
C LEU A 6 10.20 -3.36 1.69
N ALA A 7 11.07 -3.57 2.68
CA ALA A 7 10.97 -2.90 3.97
C ALA A 7 11.15 -1.38 3.84
N TRP A 8 12.11 -0.92 3.04
CA TRP A 8 12.31 0.51 2.76
C TRP A 8 11.13 1.12 1.98
N GLU A 9 10.62 0.42 0.97
CA GLU A 9 9.45 0.88 0.21
C GLU A 9 8.21 1.02 1.12
N ALA A 10 7.89 0.00 1.90
CA ALA A 10 6.77 0.03 2.84
C ALA A 10 6.94 1.10 3.92
N GLY A 11 8.16 1.35 4.38
CA GLY A 11 8.47 2.44 5.31
C GLY A 11 8.21 3.82 4.71
N GLY A 12 8.67 4.05 3.47
CA GLY A 12 8.51 5.32 2.76
C GLY A 12 7.06 5.73 2.52
N LEU A 13 6.17 4.75 2.33
CA LEU A 13 4.73 4.98 2.15
C LEU A 13 4.06 5.60 3.38
N ARG A 14 4.69 5.61 4.57
CA ARG A 14 4.10 6.22 5.77
C ARG A 14 3.72 7.69 5.56
N SER A 15 4.51 8.43 4.78
CA SER A 15 4.26 9.86 4.52
C SER A 15 2.90 10.10 3.84
N VAL A 16 2.50 9.21 2.91
CA VAL A 16 1.26 9.35 2.13
C VAL A 16 0.08 8.56 2.71
N THR A 17 0.33 7.58 3.58
CA THR A 17 -0.75 6.74 4.14
C THR A 17 -1.09 7.03 5.60
N ALA A 18 -0.30 7.84 6.33
CA ALA A 18 -0.52 8.08 7.76
C ALA A 18 -1.84 8.81 8.06
N SER A 19 -2.22 9.78 7.22
CA SER A 19 -3.50 10.51 7.34
C SER A 19 -4.71 9.61 7.11
N ALA A 20 -4.56 8.55 6.31
CA ALA A 20 -5.58 7.54 6.05
C ALA A 20 -5.61 6.40 7.09
N GLY A 21 -4.72 6.44 8.10
CA GLY A 21 -4.72 5.47 9.20
C GLY A 21 -4.14 4.09 8.85
N LEU A 22 -3.49 3.92 7.70
CA LEU A 22 -2.96 2.62 7.27
C LEU A 22 -1.84 2.14 8.20
N SER A 23 -1.93 0.86 8.56
CA SER A 23 -0.94 0.15 9.35
C SER A 23 0.34 -0.12 8.58
N LEU A 24 1.38 -0.63 9.27
CA LEU A 24 2.59 -1.10 8.60
C LEU A 24 2.30 -2.27 7.65
N GLY A 25 1.40 -3.18 8.04
CA GLY A 25 1.01 -4.32 7.20
C GLY A 25 0.38 -3.88 5.89
N ASP A 26 -0.50 -2.88 5.95
CA ASP A 26 -1.16 -2.31 4.76
C ASP A 26 -0.13 -1.73 3.78
N ARG A 27 0.87 -1.01 4.30
CA ARG A 27 1.96 -0.48 3.48
C ARG A 27 2.81 -1.57 2.84
N PHE A 28 3.03 -2.70 3.52
CA PHE A 28 3.71 -3.85 2.92
C PHE A 28 2.91 -4.45 1.77
N CYS A 29 1.59 -4.60 1.91
CA CYS A 29 0.72 -5.08 0.85
C CYS A 29 0.75 -4.14 -0.38
N LEU A 30 0.70 -2.83 -0.14
CA LEU A 30 0.76 -1.80 -1.18
C LEU A 30 2.12 -1.76 -1.90
N ALA A 31 3.23 -1.80 -1.14
CA ALA A 31 4.58 -1.84 -1.69
C ALA A 31 4.80 -3.11 -2.52
N LEU A 32 4.34 -4.26 -2.03
CA LEU A 32 4.43 -5.52 -2.76
C LEU A 32 3.63 -5.47 -4.07
N ALA A 33 2.39 -4.97 -4.04
CA ALA A 33 1.57 -4.82 -5.23
C ALA A 33 2.24 -3.92 -6.28
N LYS A 34 2.82 -2.80 -5.83
CA LYS A 34 3.59 -1.88 -6.67
C LYS A 34 4.79 -2.58 -7.33
N ARG A 35 5.59 -3.32 -6.54
CA ARG A 35 6.76 -4.05 -7.02
C ARG A 35 6.41 -5.14 -8.03
N LEU A 36 5.28 -5.82 -7.83
CA LEU A 36 4.79 -6.86 -8.73
C LEU A 36 4.05 -6.30 -9.96
N GLY A 37 3.72 -4.99 -9.98
CA GLY A 37 2.93 -4.40 -11.04
C GLY A 37 1.48 -4.91 -11.09
N VAL A 38 0.94 -5.34 -9.94
CA VAL A 38 -0.41 -5.90 -9.82
C VAL A 38 -1.30 -5.01 -8.95
N ALA A 39 -2.61 -5.26 -9.01
CA ALA A 39 -3.56 -4.55 -8.16
C ALA A 39 -3.57 -5.11 -6.73
N ALA A 40 -3.69 -4.22 -5.75
CA ALA A 40 -3.96 -4.59 -4.37
C ALA A 40 -5.48 -4.67 -4.12
N TYR A 41 -5.96 -5.80 -3.63
CA TYR A 41 -7.36 -6.02 -3.30
C TYR A 41 -7.58 -5.84 -1.80
N THR A 42 -8.58 -5.05 -1.42
CA THR A 42 -8.89 -4.78 -0.01
C THR A 42 -10.38 -4.53 0.21
N ALA A 43 -10.86 -4.80 1.41
CA ALA A 43 -12.19 -4.36 1.85
C ALA A 43 -12.15 -2.98 2.53
N ASP A 44 -10.96 -2.44 2.78
CA ASP A 44 -10.78 -1.12 3.38
C ASP A 44 -10.88 -0.01 2.33
N LYS A 45 -11.89 0.85 2.49
CA LYS A 45 -12.17 1.94 1.55
C LYS A 45 -11.14 3.06 1.63
N ALA A 46 -10.43 3.22 2.75
CA ALA A 46 -9.42 4.26 2.94
C ALA A 46 -8.26 4.16 1.93
N TRP A 47 -7.99 2.94 1.42
CA TRP A 47 -6.94 2.72 0.43
C TRP A 47 -7.24 3.38 -0.92
N ARG A 48 -8.53 3.63 -1.24
CA ARG A 48 -8.93 4.24 -2.52
C ARG A 48 -8.39 5.66 -2.64
N ASP A 49 -8.39 6.41 -1.55
CA ASP A 49 -8.03 7.83 -1.55
C ASP A 49 -6.52 8.03 -1.69
N ILE A 50 -5.72 7.06 -1.26
CA ILE A 50 -4.24 7.10 -1.29
C ILE A 50 -3.63 6.31 -2.46
N ALA A 51 -4.43 5.60 -3.25
CA ALA A 51 -3.96 4.72 -4.33
C ALA A 51 -3.09 5.47 -5.37
N GLY A 52 -3.50 6.70 -5.71
CA GLY A 52 -2.76 7.59 -6.61
C GLY A 52 -1.37 7.95 -6.06
N ASP A 53 -1.30 8.36 -4.80
CA ASP A 53 -0.05 8.78 -4.14
C ASP A 53 0.92 7.62 -3.94
N VAL A 54 0.41 6.42 -3.69
CA VAL A 54 1.22 5.19 -3.58
C VAL A 54 1.76 4.76 -4.96
N GLY A 55 1.03 5.05 -6.03
CA GLY A 55 1.34 4.61 -7.38
C GLY A 55 1.06 3.12 -7.59
N THR A 56 -0.02 2.61 -6.99
CA THR A 56 -0.49 1.24 -7.19
C THR A 56 -2.00 1.21 -7.41
N LYS A 57 -2.48 0.27 -8.23
CA LYS A 57 -3.92 0.10 -8.45
C LYS A 57 -4.53 -0.55 -7.21
N VAL A 58 -5.57 0.05 -6.65
CA VAL A 58 -6.36 -0.52 -5.56
C VAL A 58 -7.73 -0.94 -6.07
N VAL A 59 -8.17 -2.15 -5.71
CA VAL A 59 -9.51 -2.67 -6.00
C VAL A 59 -10.24 -2.95 -4.70
N ILE A 60 -11.40 -2.31 -4.54
CA ILE A 60 -12.25 -2.51 -3.37
C ILE A 60 -13.20 -3.68 -3.63
N ILE A 61 -13.22 -4.66 -2.73
CA ILE A 61 -14.02 -5.90 -2.86
C ILE A 61 -15.30 -5.90 -2.01
N ARG A 62 -15.62 -4.80 -1.31
CA ARG A 62 -16.81 -4.66 -0.47
C ARG A 62 -17.36 -3.24 -0.39
#